data_AF-A0AAD7PFB5-F1
#
_entry.id   AF-A0AAD7PFB5-F1
#
_cell.length_a   1.000
_cell.length_b   1.000
_cell.length_c   1.000
_cell.angle_alpha   90.00
_cell.angle_beta   90.00
_cell.angle_gamma   90.00
#
_symmetry.space_group_name_H-M   'P 1'
#
loop_
_entity.id
_entity.type
_entity.pdbx_description
1 polymer ?
#
loop_
_entity_poly.entity_id
_entity_poly.type
_entity_poly.pdbx_seq_one_letter_code
_entity_poly.pdbx_strand_id
1 'polypeptide(L)'
;MVEESVRLSRVFCEKKWPIFAFLDSHHPDIPEHPYPPHCIAGTDEAKLVPALRWLENESNATLKCKDCIDGFLGSIEKDGSNVFVDWVKSNQINQILVVGICTDICVVGFCLLDIVCKKSWFPFSSRKCDRIFLWLCYL
;
A
#
# COMPACT_ATOMS: atom_id res chain seq x y z
N MET A 1 12.81 -11.66 0.68
CA MET A 1 11.66 -10.75 0.70
C MET A 1 11.93 -9.55 -0.20
N VAL A 2 12.85 -8.63 0.15
CA VAL A 2 13.16 -7.43 -0.66
C VAL A 2 13.52 -7.77 -2.13
N GLU A 3 14.30 -8.81 -2.40
CA GLU A 3 14.64 -9.19 -3.78
C GLU A 3 13.42 -9.59 -4.62
N GLU A 4 12.52 -10.41 -4.06
CA GLU A 4 11.29 -10.81 -4.74
C GLU A 4 10.35 -9.63 -4.95
N SER A 5 10.27 -8.74 -3.95
CA SER A 5 9.58 -7.47 -4.03
C SER A 5 10.06 -6.62 -5.20
N VAL A 6 11.38 -6.45 -5.34
CA VAL A 6 12.00 -5.74 -6.47
C VAL A 6 11.68 -6.43 -7.80
N ARG A 7 11.81 -7.76 -7.85
CA ARG A 7 11.53 -8.55 -9.06
C ARG A 7 10.09 -8.34 -9.52
N LEU A 8 9.13 -8.42 -8.61
CA LEU A 8 7.71 -8.19 -8.91
C LEU A 8 7.46 -6.74 -9.32
N SER A 9 8.03 -5.76 -8.62
CA SER A 9 7.88 -4.33 -8.97
C SER A 9 8.36 -4.04 -10.39
N ARG A 10 9.49 -4.63 -10.80
CA ARG A 10 10.02 -4.47 -12.17
C ARG A 10 9.06 -5.03 -13.21
N VAL A 11 8.53 -6.23 -13.00
CA VAL A 11 7.53 -6.84 -13.91
C VAL A 11 6.31 -5.94 -14.07
N PHE A 12 5.90 -5.27 -12.99
CA PHE A 12 4.76 -4.35 -13.02
C PHE A 12 5.06 -3.07 -13.79
N CYS A 13 6.20 -2.45 -13.54
CA CYS A 13 6.65 -1.27 -14.28
C CYS A 13 6.82 -1.58 -15.78
N GLU A 14 7.43 -2.71 -16.14
CA GLU A 14 7.55 -3.17 -17.54
C GLU A 14 6.19 -3.31 -18.23
N LYS A 15 5.19 -3.83 -17.50
CA LYS A 15 3.83 -4.00 -17.99
C LYS A 15 2.96 -2.75 -17.86
N LYS A 16 3.50 -1.66 -17.29
CA LYS A 16 2.77 -0.44 -16.92
C LYS A 16 1.54 -0.73 -16.07
N TRP A 17 1.64 -1.73 -15.21
CA TRP A 17 0.62 -2.05 -14.23
C TRP A 17 0.78 -1.15 -13.01
N PRO A 18 -0.34 -0.69 -12.43
CA PRO A 18 -0.30 0.29 -11.37
C PRO A 18 0.21 -0.34 -10.05
N ILE A 19 1.05 0.40 -9.33
CA ILE A 19 1.63 0.03 -8.05
C ILE A 19 1.16 1.06 -7.00
N PHE A 20 0.81 0.60 -5.81
CA PHE A 20 0.41 1.42 -4.67
C PHE A 20 1.23 1.04 -3.42
N ALA A 21 2.23 1.83 -3.09
CA ALA A 21 3.10 1.56 -1.95
C ALA A 21 2.59 2.29 -0.70
N PHE A 22 2.40 1.55 0.39
CA PHE A 22 2.16 2.15 1.70
C PHE A 22 3.50 2.30 2.44
N LEU A 23 3.72 3.46 3.05
CA LEU A 23 4.91 3.74 3.84
C LEU A 23 4.49 4.11 5.25
N ASP A 24 5.02 3.40 6.25
CA ASP A 24 4.85 3.83 7.64
C ASP A 24 5.53 5.18 7.86
N SER A 25 4.81 6.09 8.50
CA SER A 25 5.21 7.48 8.66
C SER A 25 4.53 8.04 9.91
N HIS A 26 5.05 7.67 11.07
CA HIS A 26 4.44 7.99 12.36
C HIS A 26 4.88 9.37 12.87
N HIS A 27 3.99 10.00 13.63
CA HIS A 27 4.34 11.19 14.39
C HIS A 27 5.06 10.78 15.68
N PRO A 28 6.17 11.43 16.08
CA PRO A 28 6.94 11.02 17.27
C PRO A 28 6.13 11.06 18.57
N ASP A 29 5.14 11.97 18.65
CA ASP A 29 4.28 12.13 19.84
C ASP A 29 2.99 11.28 19.81
N ILE A 30 2.77 10.48 18.76
CA ILE A 30 1.57 9.63 18.63
C ILE A 30 2.04 8.16 18.61
N PRO A 31 2.08 7.49 19.77
CA PRO A 31 2.58 6.12 19.85
C PRO A 31 1.60 5.12 19.23
N GLU A 32 2.15 4.13 18.51
CA GLU A 32 1.40 2.98 18.00
C GLU A 32 1.62 1.75 18.91
N HIS A 33 0.91 1.70 20.03
CA HIS A 33 1.03 0.57 20.95
C HIS A 33 0.57 -0.76 20.32
N PRO A 34 1.28 -1.88 20.55
CA PRO A 34 2.38 -2.08 21.51
C PRO A 34 3.79 -1.84 20.94
N TYR A 35 3.93 -1.30 19.73
CA TYR A 35 5.22 -1.16 19.04
C TYR A 35 6.04 0.02 19.58
N PRO A 36 7.38 -0.09 19.61
CA PRO A 36 8.24 1.06 19.92
C PRO A 36 8.17 2.11 18.80
N PRO A 37 8.68 3.33 19.01
CA PRO A 37 8.83 4.31 17.94
C PRO A 37 9.60 3.71 16.75
N HIS A 38 9.02 3.82 15.56
CA HIS A 38 9.56 3.30 14.30
C HIS A 38 9.04 4.14 13.14
N CYS A 39 9.75 4.13 12.01
CA CYS A 39 9.30 4.79 10.77
C CYS A 39 8.79 6.23 10.98
N ILE A 40 9.52 7.00 11.81
CA ILE A 40 9.12 8.36 12.17
C ILE A 40 9.18 9.27 10.93
N ALA A 41 8.14 10.07 10.72
CA ALA A 41 8.04 10.95 9.58
C ALA A 41 9.29 11.84 9.43
N GLY A 42 9.89 11.81 8.23
CA GLY A 42 11.11 12.56 7.91
C GLY A 42 12.43 11.82 8.16
N THR A 43 12.41 10.65 8.81
CA THR A 43 13.60 9.81 8.93
C THR A 43 13.79 8.94 7.67
N ASP A 44 14.95 8.29 7.57
CA ASP A 44 15.22 7.35 6.47
C ASP A 44 14.43 6.04 6.60
N GLU A 45 14.02 5.65 7.81
CA GLU A 45 13.16 4.48 8.09
C GLU A 45 11.73 4.66 7.56
N ALA A 46 11.26 5.91 7.42
CA ALA A 46 9.94 6.20 6.84
C ALA A 46 9.93 6.14 5.30
N LYS A 47 11.07 5.87 4.66
CA LYS A 47 11.21 5.84 3.19
C LYS A 47 11.21 4.40 2.67
N LEU A 48 11.11 4.23 1.36
CA LEU A 48 11.39 2.93 0.76
C LEU A 48 12.84 2.52 1.02
N VAL A 49 13.03 1.22 1.26
CA VAL A 49 14.37 0.63 1.31
C VAL A 49 15.14 0.97 0.03
N PRO A 50 16.48 1.11 0.09
CA PRO A 50 17.28 1.56 -1.06
C PRO A 50 17.01 0.79 -2.37
N ALA A 51 16.74 -0.52 -2.28
CA ALA A 51 16.46 -1.37 -3.44
C ALA A 51 15.14 -1.04 -4.17
N LEU A 52 14.22 -0.32 -3.52
CA LEU A 52 12.89 0.04 -4.04
C LEU A 52 12.71 1.54 -4.24
N ARG A 53 13.63 2.41 -3.78
CA ARG A 53 13.53 3.88 -3.92
C ARG A 53 13.35 4.36 -5.35
N TRP A 54 13.78 3.59 -6.35
CA TRP A 54 13.55 3.93 -7.76
C TRP A 54 12.04 4.05 -8.10
N LEU A 55 11.16 3.36 -7.36
CA LEU A 55 9.70 3.48 -7.49
C LEU A 55 9.17 4.88 -7.19
N GLU A 56 9.89 5.70 -6.42
CA GLU A 56 9.50 7.09 -6.13
C GLU A 56 9.43 7.94 -7.41
N ASN A 57 10.12 7.52 -8.47
CA ASN A 57 10.18 8.22 -9.76
C ASN A 57 9.35 7.52 -10.86
N GLU A 58 8.66 6.42 -10.54
CA GLU A 58 7.90 5.64 -11.51
C GLU A 58 6.48 6.18 -11.66
N SER A 59 6.10 6.54 -12.90
CA SER A 59 4.78 7.13 -13.19
C SER A 59 3.57 6.23 -12.88
N ASN A 60 3.78 4.91 -12.83
CA ASN A 60 2.75 3.93 -12.48
C ASN A 60 2.75 3.58 -10.98
N ALA A 61 3.61 4.20 -10.17
CA ALA A 61 3.65 4.01 -8.73
C ALA A 61 2.98 5.18 -8.00
N THR A 62 2.10 4.85 -7.06
CA THR A 62 1.47 5.79 -6.12
C THR A 62 1.97 5.46 -4.72
N LEU A 63 2.55 6.43 -4.03
CA LEU A 63 3.07 6.25 -2.67
C LEU A 63 2.11 6.94 -1.68
N LYS A 64 1.75 6.24 -0.61
CA LYS A 64 0.90 6.77 0.46
C LYS A 64 1.56 6.51 1.81
N CYS A 65 1.92 7.60 2.48
CA CYS A 65 2.29 7.58 3.89
C CYS A 65 1.06 7.24 4.74
N LYS A 66 1.23 6.32 5.69
CA LYS A 66 0.24 5.95 6.71
C LYS A 66 0.85 6.12 8.10
N ASP A 67 0.03 6.52 9.06
CA ASP A 67 0.40 6.72 10.46
C ASP A 67 -0.16 5.61 11.38
N CYS A 68 -0.69 4.54 10.79
CA CYS A 68 -1.26 3.39 11.47
C CYS A 68 -0.98 2.08 10.71
N ILE A 69 -1.11 0.95 11.41
CA ILE A 69 -0.91 -0.41 10.88
C ILE A 69 -1.62 -0.66 9.54
N ASP A 70 -2.90 -0.28 9.44
CA ASP A 70 -3.74 -0.68 8.32
C ASP A 70 -3.68 0.34 7.16
N GLY A 71 -3.28 -0.11 5.97
CA GLY A 71 -3.17 0.76 4.79
C GLY A 71 -4.50 1.31 4.28
N PHE A 72 -5.62 0.61 4.48
CA PHE A 72 -6.94 1.11 4.09
C PHE A 72 -7.38 2.23 5.02
N LEU A 73 -7.20 2.07 6.35
CA LEU A 73 -7.48 3.12 7.33
C LEU A 73 -6.55 4.33 7.14
N GLY A 74 -5.26 4.09 6.94
CA GLY A 74 -4.28 5.14 6.64
C GLY A 74 -4.51 5.86 5.30
N SER A 75 -5.44 5.36 4.47
CA SER A 75 -5.87 6.03 3.24
C SER A 75 -7.08 6.92 3.40
N ILE A 76 -7.69 6.99 4.59
CA ILE A 76 -8.85 7.85 4.87
C ILE A 76 -8.35 9.29 5.07
N GLU A 77 -8.86 10.20 4.24
CA GLU A 77 -8.56 11.62 4.35
C GLU A 77 -9.53 12.32 5.30
N LYS A 78 -9.20 13.56 5.69
CA LYS A 78 -10.00 14.35 6.65
C LYS A 78 -11.43 14.64 6.19
N ASP A 79 -11.67 14.61 4.88
CA ASP A 79 -13.00 14.79 4.27
C ASP A 79 -13.82 13.49 4.22
N GLY A 80 -13.26 12.37 4.68
CA GLY A 80 -13.87 11.05 4.67
C GLY A 80 -13.70 10.29 3.34
N SER A 81 -13.02 10.86 2.35
CA SER A 81 -12.62 10.13 1.14
C SER A 81 -11.54 9.09 1.46
N ASN A 82 -11.34 8.14 0.54
CA ASN A 82 -10.32 7.11 0.70
C ASN A 82 -9.47 7.01 -0.56
N VAL A 83 -8.21 7.44 -0.47
CA VAL A 83 -7.28 7.53 -1.60
C VAL A 83 -7.08 6.17 -2.27
N PHE A 84 -7.00 5.09 -1.49
CA PHE A 84 -6.85 3.74 -2.03
C PHE A 84 -8.10 3.30 -2.81
N VAL A 85 -9.30 3.58 -2.29
CA VAL A 85 -10.56 3.29 -2.99
C VAL A 85 -10.64 4.05 -4.32
N ASP A 86 -10.29 5.33 -4.32
CA ASP A 86 -10.33 6.16 -5.53
C ASP A 86 -9.26 5.73 -6.54
N TRP A 87 -8.09 5.31 -6.06
CA TRP A 87 -7.05 4.73 -6.90
C TRP A 87 -7.49 3.41 -7.54
N VAL A 88 -8.14 2.51 -6.79
CA VAL A 88 -8.69 1.24 -7.30
C VAL A 88 -9.72 1.50 -8.39
N LYS A 89 -10.64 2.46 -8.17
CA LYS A 89 -11.66 2.86 -9.17
C LYS A 89 -11.02 3.45 -10.42
N SER A 90 -10.10 4.39 -10.25
CA SER A 90 -9.44 5.09 -11.36
C SER A 90 -8.62 4.15 -12.24
N ASN A 91 -7.99 3.13 -11.63
CA ASN A 91 -7.19 2.14 -12.34
C ASN A 91 -7.98 0.90 -12.79
N GLN A 92 -9.29 0.82 -12.49
CA GLN A 92 -10.17 -0.31 -12.83
C GLN A 92 -9.63 -1.66 -12.34
N ILE A 93 -9.17 -1.70 -11.09
CA ILE A 93 -8.53 -2.87 -10.48
C ILE A 93 -9.58 -3.90 -10.06
N ASN A 94 -9.42 -5.15 -10.53
CA ASN A 94 -10.27 -6.27 -10.14
C ASN A 94 -9.56 -7.31 -9.25
N GLN A 95 -8.22 -7.36 -9.31
CA GLN A 95 -7.41 -8.33 -8.58
C GLN A 95 -6.28 -7.61 -7.87
N ILE A 96 -5.98 -8.04 -6.66
CA ILE A 96 -5.00 -7.37 -5.81
C ILE A 96 -3.99 -8.44 -5.38
N LEU A 97 -2.70 -8.23 -5.67
CA LEU A 97 -1.62 -9.05 -5.12
C LEU A 97 -0.90 -8.21 -4.07
N VAL A 98 -0.79 -8.78 -2.89
CA VAL A 98 -0.30 -8.08 -1.70
C VAL A 98 1.04 -8.68 -1.34
N VAL A 99 2.10 -7.87 -1.30
CA VAL A 99 3.44 -8.28 -0.88
C VAL A 99 3.96 -7.26 0.12
N GLY A 100 4.83 -7.68 1.01
CA GLY A 100 5.32 -6.83 2.07
C GLY A 100 5.57 -7.69 3.28
N ILE A 101 6.05 -7.07 4.32
CA ILE A 101 6.04 -7.65 5.65
C ILE A 101 4.93 -6.98 6.44
N CYS A 102 4.81 -7.16 7.74
CA CYS A 102 4.90 -8.40 8.45
C CYS A 102 3.59 -9.06 8.14
N THR A 103 3.68 -10.31 7.70
CA THR A 103 2.56 -11.12 7.24
C THR A 103 1.41 -11.12 8.22
N ASP A 104 1.71 -11.11 9.50
CA ASP A 104 0.77 -11.20 10.62
C ASP A 104 0.26 -9.87 11.17
N ILE A 105 0.76 -8.72 10.67
CA ILE A 105 0.40 -7.39 11.18
C ILE A 105 -0.19 -6.54 10.05
N CYS A 106 0.64 -5.78 9.32
CA CYS A 106 0.16 -4.87 8.28
C CYS A 106 -0.46 -5.63 7.10
N VAL A 107 0.10 -6.81 6.74
CA VAL A 107 -0.37 -7.58 5.58
C VAL A 107 -1.77 -8.10 5.82
N VAL A 108 -1.95 -8.85 6.91
CA VAL A 108 -3.23 -9.46 7.26
C VAL A 108 -4.26 -8.39 7.61
N GLY A 109 -3.87 -7.35 8.36
CA GLY A 109 -4.77 -6.23 8.68
C GLY A 109 -5.41 -5.64 7.42
N PHE A 110 -4.56 -5.21 6.48
CA PHE A 110 -5.00 -4.64 5.22
C PHE A 110 -5.87 -5.62 4.41
N CYS A 111 -5.43 -6.88 4.26
CA CYS A 111 -6.17 -7.87 3.48
C CYS A 111 -7.57 -8.13 4.04
N LEU A 112 -7.71 -8.24 5.37
CA LEU A 112 -9.00 -8.48 6.01
C LEU A 112 -9.95 -7.32 5.82
N LEU A 113 -9.48 -6.08 6.04
CA LEU A 113 -10.32 -4.91 5.90
C LEU A 113 -10.70 -4.66 4.43
N ASP A 114 -9.78 -4.83 3.49
CA ASP A 114 -10.07 -4.75 2.04
C ASP A 114 -11.17 -5.74 1.63
N ILE A 115 -11.11 -7.00 2.09
CA ILE A 115 -12.14 -8.01 1.78
C ILE A 115 -13.51 -7.58 2.31
N VAL A 116 -13.58 -7.04 3.52
CA VAL A 116 -14.83 -6.54 4.11
C VAL A 116 -15.35 -5.34 3.33
N CYS A 117 -14.47 -4.37 3.06
CA CYS A 117 -14.81 -3.14 2.35
C CYS A 117 -15.21 -3.39 0.89
N LYS A 118 -14.63 -4.39 0.21
CA LYS A 118 -15.01 -4.77 -1.15
C LYS A 118 -16.50 -5.07 -1.29
N LYS A 119 -17.11 -5.70 -0.29
CA LYS A 119 -18.55 -6.00 -0.31
C LYS A 119 -19.42 -4.76 -0.18
N SER A 120 -18.94 -3.72 0.49
CA SER A 120 -19.72 -2.52 0.82
C SER A 120 -19.48 -1.36 -0.16
N TRP A 121 -18.26 -1.23 -0.68
CA TRP A 121 -17.80 -0.06 -1.44
C TRP A 121 -17.69 -0.28 -2.95
N PHE A 122 -17.73 -1.53 -3.41
CA PHE A 122 -17.57 -1.89 -4.81
C PHE A 122 -18.73 -2.80 -5.26
N PRO A 123 -19.82 -2.25 -5.83
CA PRO A 123 -20.82 -3.07 -6.50
C PRO A 123 -20.13 -3.77 -7.68
N PHE A 124 -20.04 -5.09 -7.61
CA PHE A 124 -19.28 -5.94 -8.51
C PHE A 124 -19.74 -5.71 -9.97
N SER A 125 -18.93 -4.99 -10.76
CA SER A 125 -19.15 -4.82 -12.20
C SER A 125 -18.20 -5.75 -12.94
N SER A 126 -18.76 -6.71 -13.68
CA SER A 126 -18.09 -7.79 -14.38
C SER A 126 -17.34 -7.36 -15.65
N ARG A 127 -16.41 -6.41 -15.56
CA ARG A 127 -15.52 -6.08 -16.69
C ARG A 127 -14.10 -6.56 -16.43
N LYS A 128 -13.66 -7.49 -17.29
CA LYS A 128 -12.32 -8.07 -17.37
C LYS A 128 -11.25 -6.97 -17.47
N CYS A 129 -10.58 -6.66 -16.37
CA CYS A 129 -9.27 -6.03 -16.38
C CYS A 129 -8.43 -6.69 -15.29
N ASP A 130 -7.55 -7.59 -15.69
CA ASP A 130 -6.65 -8.34 -14.80
C ASP A 130 -5.43 -7.46 -14.47
N ARG A 131 -5.65 -6.38 -13.74
CA ARG A 131 -4.55 -5.54 -13.23
C ARG A 131 -4.25 -5.99 -11.82
N ILE A 132 -3.18 -6.77 -11.72
CA ILE A 132 -2.60 -7.27 -10.48
C ILE A 132 -1.91 -6.09 -9.79
N PHE A 133 -1.92 -6.06 -8.45
CA PHE A 133 -1.28 -5.05 -7.57
C PHE A 133 0.01 -5.60 -6.94
N LEU A 134 0.93 -4.74 -6.52
CA LEU A 134 2.02 -5.14 -5.64
C LEU A 134 2.09 -4.13 -4.50
N TRP A 135 1.66 -4.54 -3.32
CA TRP A 135 2.03 -3.84 -2.10
C TRP A 135 3.49 -4.12 -1.81
N LEU A 136 4.17 -3.17 -1.17
CA LEU A 136 5.42 -3.40 -0.45
C LEU A 136 5.40 -2.51 0.78
N CYS A 137 5.37 -3.16 1.93
CA CYS A 137 5.91 -2.58 3.14
C CYS A 137 7.26 -3.33 3.35
N TYR A 138 8.37 -2.71 3.76
CA TYR A 138 8.69 -2.39 5.16
C TYR A 138 10.09 -1.76 5.27
N LEU A 139 10.28 -1.14 6.45
CA LEU A 139 11.48 -0.91 7.30
C LEU A 139 12.64 -0.11 6.71
#